data_AF-A0A0B8QHM5-F1
#
_entry.id   AF-A0A0B8QHM5-F1
#
_cell.length_a   1.000
_cell.length_b   1.000
_cell.length_c   1.000
_cell.angle_alpha   90.00
_cell.angle_beta   90.00
_cell.angle_gamma   90.00
#
_symmetry.space_group_name_H-M   'P 1'
#
loop_
_entity.id
_entity.type
_entity.pdbx_description
1 polymer ?
#
loop_
_entity_poly.entity_id
_entity_poly.type
_entity_poly.pdbx_seq_one_letter_code
_entity_poly.pdbx_strand_id
1 'polypeptide(L)'
;MTSRVPFYIFIALLIVAGATLMIQRHDSYGVPWTPGESRELWDVEARVELVANGEPVTVSLAAPSTQNGYTLVDESTSSPGYGVAFVTSDIGRRAEWTIRHAEGPQTIYYKAQFLVDPQAKVKPLQPEEIEPPTFDGPQEAAAQAIIAEATERSANDPTLARELIRKLNDENSQNAALLLNQFTKPEALAALLSYAEIPNKTVGVIQLEDGRRRQTIQPMVEVWNGEDWTLFNAETGAQGQDENTLI
;
A
#
# COMPACT_ATOMS: atom_id res chain seq x y z
N MET A 1 -15.53 -67.07 3.29
CA MET A 1 -14.71 -66.05 2.61
C MET A 1 -15.04 -64.72 3.25
N THR A 2 -14.10 -64.11 3.98
CA THR A 2 -14.29 -62.79 4.60
C THR A 2 -14.39 -61.72 3.52
N SER A 3 -15.43 -60.88 3.59
CA SER A 3 -15.65 -59.80 2.63
C SER A 3 -14.49 -58.81 2.68
N ARG A 4 -13.82 -58.61 1.55
CA ARG A 4 -12.73 -57.62 1.38
C ARG A 4 -13.25 -56.21 1.06
N VAL A 5 -14.56 -56.07 0.87
CA VAL A 5 -15.23 -54.79 0.55
C VAL A 5 -14.95 -53.69 1.59
N PRO A 6 -15.11 -53.91 2.91
CA PRO A 6 -14.81 -52.86 3.90
C PRO A 6 -13.34 -52.42 3.88
N PHE A 7 -12.41 -53.33 3.58
CA PHE A 7 -11.00 -53.02 3.44
C PHE A 7 -10.73 -52.11 2.23
N TYR A 8 -11.33 -52.40 1.07
CA TYR A 8 -11.21 -51.54 -0.11
C TYR A 8 -11.86 -50.17 0.07
N ILE A 9 -13.00 -50.09 0.78
CA ILE A 9 -13.65 -48.81 1.12
C ILE A 9 -12.72 -47.97 2.01
N PHE A 10 -12.09 -48.58 3.01
CA PHE A 10 -11.17 -47.88 3.90
C PHE A 10 -9.94 -47.35 3.16
N ILE A 11 -9.37 -48.15 2.25
CA ILE A 11 -8.27 -47.72 1.37
C ILE A 11 -8.71 -46.54 0.50
N ALA A 12 -9.88 -46.62 -0.14
CA ALA A 12 -10.40 -45.54 -0.97
C ALA A 12 -10.57 -44.25 -0.16
N LEU A 13 -11.12 -44.34 1.05
CA LEU A 13 -11.25 -43.20 1.97
C LEU A 13 -9.90 -42.58 2.33
N LEU A 14 -8.89 -43.40 2.61
CA LEU A 14 -7.53 -42.90 2.90
C LEU A 14 -6.89 -42.23 1.69
N ILE A 15 -7.08 -42.77 0.48
CA ILE A 15 -6.57 -42.16 -0.76
C ILE A 15 -7.25 -40.81 -0.99
N VAL A 16 -8.57 -40.74 -0.86
CA VAL A 16 -9.31 -39.47 -1.00
C VAL A 16 -8.85 -38.46 0.05
N ALA A 17 -8.76 -38.86 1.33
CA ALA A 17 -8.29 -37.96 2.40
C ALA A 17 -6.85 -37.47 2.15
N GLY A 18 -5.96 -38.36 1.71
CA GLY A 18 -4.59 -38.01 1.35
C GLY A 18 -4.51 -37.04 0.17
N ALA A 19 -5.28 -37.29 -0.89
CA ALA A 19 -5.36 -36.39 -2.04
C ALA A 19 -5.95 -35.03 -1.66
N THR A 20 -7.01 -35.00 -0.84
CA THR A 20 -7.60 -33.76 -0.33
C THR A 20 -6.59 -32.95 0.51
N LEU A 21 -5.85 -33.60 1.41
CA LEU A 21 -4.81 -32.93 2.21
C LEU A 21 -3.67 -32.42 1.33
N MET A 22 -3.28 -33.17 0.29
CA MET A 22 -2.23 -32.77 -0.64
C MET A 22 -2.64 -31.54 -1.46
N ILE A 23 -3.86 -31.53 -2.01
CA ILE A 23 -4.44 -30.40 -2.74
C ILE A 23 -4.56 -29.18 -1.80
N GLN A 24 -5.13 -29.37 -0.61
CA GLN A 24 -5.25 -28.29 0.37
C GLN A 24 -3.87 -27.70 0.72
N ARG A 25 -2.85 -28.56 0.88
CA ARG A 25 -1.51 -28.10 1.22
C ARG A 25 -0.84 -27.32 0.11
N HIS A 26 -1.08 -27.73 -1.13
CA HIS A 26 -0.62 -27.00 -2.31
C HIS A 26 -1.33 -25.65 -2.43
N ASP A 27 -2.67 -25.63 -2.37
CA ASP A 27 -3.46 -24.42 -2.61
C ASP A 27 -3.33 -23.40 -1.47
N SER A 28 -3.27 -23.85 -0.21
CA SER A 28 -3.28 -22.95 0.96
C SER A 28 -1.89 -22.59 1.47
N TYR A 29 -0.92 -23.49 1.38
CA TYR A 29 0.44 -23.24 1.88
C TYR A 29 1.47 -23.11 0.77
N GLY A 30 1.04 -23.25 -0.49
CA GLY A 30 1.92 -23.08 -1.64
C GLY A 30 3.01 -24.16 -1.74
N VAL A 31 2.81 -25.34 -1.16
CA VAL A 31 3.83 -26.39 -1.24
C VAL A 31 3.94 -26.88 -2.70
N PRO A 32 5.12 -26.77 -3.36
CA PRO A 32 5.31 -27.23 -4.73
C PRO A 32 4.97 -28.71 -4.90
N TRP A 33 4.37 -29.08 -6.04
CA TRP A 33 4.18 -30.49 -6.41
C TRP A 33 5.51 -31.19 -6.67
N THR A 34 6.50 -30.43 -7.14
CA THR A 34 7.81 -30.92 -7.57
C THR A 34 8.95 -30.21 -6.85
N PRO A 35 10.02 -30.92 -6.47
CA PRO A 35 11.25 -30.29 -5.99
C PRO A 35 11.86 -29.34 -7.05
N GLY A 36 12.39 -28.20 -6.62
CA GLY A 36 13.11 -27.26 -7.49
C GLY A 36 12.34 -26.00 -7.92
N GLU A 37 11.10 -25.83 -7.47
CA GLU A 37 10.38 -24.57 -7.64
C GLU A 37 10.97 -23.51 -6.69
N SER A 38 11.73 -22.57 -7.26
CA SER A 38 12.23 -21.40 -6.55
C SER A 38 11.12 -20.37 -6.41
N ARG A 39 10.92 -19.86 -5.20
CA ARG A 39 9.99 -18.77 -4.93
C ARG A 39 10.74 -17.46 -4.88
N GLU A 40 10.20 -16.46 -5.57
CA GLU A 40 10.76 -15.12 -5.56
C GLU A 40 10.41 -14.41 -4.25
N LEU A 41 11.44 -13.83 -3.61
CA LEU A 41 11.34 -13.12 -2.36
C LEU A 41 11.94 -11.73 -2.53
N TRP A 42 11.20 -10.72 -2.12
CA TRP A 42 11.63 -9.34 -2.10
C TRP A 42 12.00 -8.93 -0.68
N ASP A 43 13.25 -8.51 -0.52
CA ASP A 43 13.76 -7.89 0.71
C ASP A 43 13.63 -6.38 0.59
N VAL A 44 12.75 -5.79 1.40
CA VAL A 44 12.51 -4.35 1.43
C VAL A 44 13.08 -3.79 2.72
N GLU A 45 14.09 -2.93 2.59
CA GLU A 45 14.81 -2.35 3.72
C GLU A 45 14.64 -0.83 3.75
N ALA A 46 14.29 -0.32 4.93
CA ALA A 46 14.25 1.11 5.21
C ALA A 46 15.32 1.46 6.27
N ARG A 47 16.08 2.52 5.99
CA ARG A 47 17.04 3.12 6.91
C ARG A 47 16.58 4.52 7.24
N VAL A 48 16.25 4.75 8.52
CA VAL A 48 15.85 6.07 9.02
C VAL A 48 17.02 6.65 9.80
N GLU A 49 17.44 7.86 9.41
CA GLU A 49 18.50 8.61 10.08
C GLU A 49 17.94 9.90 10.65
N LEU A 50 18.28 10.19 11.91
CA LEU A 50 17.90 11.44 12.56
C LEU A 50 19.03 11.92 13.48
N VAL A 51 19.01 13.19 13.85
CA VAL A 51 19.90 13.75 14.87
C VAL A 51 19.03 14.16 16.05
N ALA A 52 19.23 13.50 17.19
CA ALA A 52 18.46 13.74 18.40
C ALA A 52 19.16 14.77 19.30
N ASN A 53 18.35 15.57 20.02
CA ASN A 53 18.83 16.71 20.82
C ASN A 53 18.71 16.48 22.34
N GLY A 54 18.67 15.21 22.78
CA GLY A 54 18.51 14.85 24.20
C GLY A 54 17.05 14.80 24.68
N GLU A 55 16.09 15.06 23.81
CA GLU A 55 14.65 15.00 24.10
C GLU A 55 14.05 13.62 23.77
N PRO A 56 12.85 13.29 24.29
CA PRO A 56 12.14 12.09 23.86
C PRO A 56 11.88 12.10 22.36
N VAL A 57 12.12 10.97 21.70
CA VAL A 57 11.92 10.82 20.25
C VAL A 57 10.92 9.70 19.99
N THR A 58 9.96 9.99 19.11
CA THR A 58 9.07 9.01 18.49
C THR A 58 9.28 9.05 16.98
N VAL A 59 9.64 7.92 16.39
CA VAL A 59 9.72 7.73 14.95
C VAL A 59 8.61 6.78 14.54
N SER A 60 7.83 7.14 13.53
CA SER A 60 6.70 6.34 13.05
C SER A 60 6.79 6.16 11.54
N LEU A 61 6.93 4.92 11.08
CA LEU A 61 7.05 4.57 9.66
C LEU A 61 5.83 3.73 9.23
N ALA A 62 5.30 3.98 8.04
CA ALA A 62 4.29 3.08 7.46
C ALA A 62 4.91 1.69 7.27
N ALA A 63 4.27 0.67 7.84
CA ALA A 63 4.75 -0.71 7.78
C ALA A 63 3.88 -1.47 6.77
N PRO A 64 4.43 -1.89 5.62
CA PRO A 64 3.65 -2.58 4.62
C PRO A 64 3.13 -3.91 5.20
N SER A 65 2.02 -4.38 4.64
CA SER A 65 1.40 -5.66 4.99
C SER A 65 1.25 -6.52 3.75
N THR A 66 0.78 -7.76 3.93
CA THR A 66 0.28 -8.57 2.82
C THR A 66 -0.65 -7.73 1.95
N GLN A 67 -0.49 -7.85 0.63
CA GLN A 67 -1.25 -7.15 -0.40
C GLN A 67 -1.51 -8.11 -1.57
N ASN A 68 -2.29 -7.66 -2.55
CA ASN A 68 -2.55 -8.50 -3.72
C ASN A 68 -1.22 -8.83 -4.43
N GLY A 69 -0.98 -10.11 -4.70
CA GLY A 69 0.25 -10.57 -5.33
C GLY A 69 1.47 -10.70 -4.42
N TYR A 70 1.40 -10.25 -3.15
CA TYR A 70 2.53 -10.30 -2.22
C TYR A 70 2.13 -10.69 -0.80
N THR A 71 2.75 -11.75 -0.28
CA THR A 71 2.55 -12.21 1.09
C THR A 71 3.72 -11.76 1.97
N LEU A 72 3.44 -10.99 3.04
CA LEU A 72 4.44 -10.66 4.06
C LEU A 72 4.81 -11.94 4.82
N VAL A 73 6.06 -12.38 4.72
CA VAL A 73 6.52 -13.63 5.36
C VAL A 73 7.39 -13.41 6.58
N ASP A 74 8.10 -12.28 6.64
CA ASP A 74 8.92 -11.91 7.79
C ASP A 74 9.02 -10.39 7.92
N GLU A 75 9.12 -9.91 9.15
CA GLU A 75 9.39 -8.52 9.45
C GLU A 75 10.31 -8.38 10.67
N SER A 76 11.25 -7.45 10.60
CA SER A 76 12.19 -7.22 11.69
C SER A 76 12.66 -5.77 11.74
N THR A 77 13.17 -5.39 12.90
CA THR A 77 13.78 -4.07 13.12
C THR A 77 15.06 -4.19 13.93
N SER A 78 15.98 -3.26 13.68
CA SER A 78 17.19 -3.07 14.48
C SER A 78 17.33 -1.60 14.86
N SER A 79 17.21 -1.32 16.17
CA SER A 79 17.22 0.03 16.72
C SER A 79 17.78 0.03 18.16
N PRO A 80 19.07 0.32 18.35
CA PRO A 80 19.69 0.25 19.67
C PRO A 80 19.03 1.21 20.68
N GLY A 81 18.49 0.67 21.78
CA GLY A 81 17.93 1.46 22.88
C GLY A 81 16.49 1.97 22.67
N TYR A 82 15.88 1.72 21.53
CA TYR A 82 14.49 2.09 21.26
C TYR A 82 13.52 1.00 21.71
N GLY A 83 12.35 1.40 22.23
CA GLY A 83 11.17 0.55 22.33
C GLY A 83 10.47 0.49 20.99
N VAL A 84 10.05 -0.71 20.57
CA VAL A 84 9.40 -0.95 19.27
C VAL A 84 7.98 -1.42 19.49
N ALA A 85 7.04 -0.86 18.73
CA ALA A 85 5.68 -1.37 18.63
C ALA A 85 5.20 -1.35 17.16
N PHE A 86 4.43 -2.37 16.78
CA PHE A 86 3.64 -2.34 15.56
C PHE A 86 2.22 -1.97 15.94
N VAL A 87 1.75 -0.84 15.42
CA VAL A 87 0.42 -0.29 15.73
C VAL A 87 -0.41 -0.22 14.46
N THR A 88 -1.71 -0.45 14.61
CA THR A 88 -2.68 -0.18 13.55
C THR A 88 -3.45 1.08 13.95
N SER A 89 -3.47 2.05 13.06
CA SER A 89 -4.17 3.33 13.21
C SER A 89 -5.08 3.57 12.01
N ASP A 90 -5.86 4.65 12.08
CA ASP A 90 -6.76 5.15 11.03
C ASP A 90 -6.01 5.36 9.69
N ILE A 91 -4.75 5.77 9.75
CA ILE A 91 -3.86 5.95 8.59
C ILE A 91 -3.10 4.66 8.19
N GLY A 92 -3.49 3.51 8.75
CA GLY A 92 -2.94 2.20 8.45
C GLY A 92 -1.94 1.66 9.49
N ARG A 93 -1.26 0.58 9.08
CA ARG A 93 -0.29 -0.16 9.90
C ARG A 93 1.05 0.57 9.95
N ARG A 94 1.63 0.70 11.15
CA ARG A 94 2.86 1.47 11.38
C ARG A 94 3.82 0.75 12.31
N ALA A 95 5.12 0.94 12.06
CA ALA A 95 6.19 0.59 12.97
C ALA A 95 6.62 1.84 13.72
N GLU A 96 6.57 1.79 15.05
CA GLU A 96 6.88 2.90 15.94
C GLU A 96 8.08 2.59 16.81
N TRP A 97 9.03 3.51 16.82
CA TRP A 97 10.22 3.49 17.68
C TRP A 97 10.15 4.65 18.66
N THR A 98 10.27 4.35 19.94
CA THR A 98 10.20 5.34 21.02
C THR A 98 11.42 5.26 21.93
N ILE A 99 11.96 6.40 22.33
CA ILE A 99 13.06 6.50 23.29
C ILE A 99 12.90 7.75 24.14
N ARG A 100 13.16 7.66 25.45
CA ARG A 100 13.02 8.82 26.36
C ARG A 100 14.14 9.84 26.25
N HIS A 101 15.33 9.39 25.86
CA HIS A 101 16.51 10.23 25.78
C HIS A 101 17.46 9.67 24.71
N ALA A 102 17.67 10.43 23.64
CA ALA A 102 18.62 10.13 22.58
C ALA A 102 19.39 11.41 22.24
N GLU A 103 20.69 11.30 22.00
CA GLU A 103 21.54 12.44 21.68
C GLU A 103 22.47 12.10 20.51
N GLY A 104 22.61 13.04 19.58
CA GLY A 104 23.44 12.87 18.39
C GLY A 104 22.80 11.99 17.30
N PRO A 105 23.59 11.55 16.32
CA PRO A 105 23.10 10.76 15.18
C PRO A 105 22.52 9.41 15.62
N GLN A 106 21.30 9.11 15.19
CA GLN A 106 20.62 7.83 15.41
C GLN A 106 20.32 7.17 14.05
N THR A 107 20.33 5.84 14.05
CA THR A 107 19.97 5.06 12.87
C THR A 107 19.05 3.91 13.26
N ILE A 108 17.93 3.82 12.56
CA ILE A 108 16.92 2.77 12.72
C ILE A 108 16.85 2.00 11.41
N TYR A 109 16.83 0.68 11.53
CA TYR A 109 16.62 -0.23 10.41
C TYR A 109 15.28 -0.95 10.55
N TYR A 110 14.55 -1.02 9.45
CA TYR A 110 13.35 -1.82 9.28
C TYR A 110 13.51 -2.69 8.05
N LYS A 111 13.16 -3.98 8.16
CA LYS A 111 13.21 -4.94 7.07
C LYS A 111 11.89 -5.69 7.00
N ALA A 112 11.34 -5.80 5.80
CA ALA A 112 10.18 -6.62 5.49
C ALA A 112 10.52 -7.56 4.32
N GLN A 113 10.09 -8.81 4.42
CA GLN A 113 10.28 -9.82 3.38
C GLN A 113 8.92 -10.18 2.77
N PHE A 114 8.81 -10.04 1.45
CA PHE A 114 7.60 -10.35 0.70
C PHE A 114 7.83 -11.51 -0.24
N LEU A 115 6.99 -12.53 -0.12
CA LEU A 115 6.88 -13.61 -1.10
C LEU A 115 6.01 -13.16 -2.27
N VAL A 116 6.49 -13.31 -3.50
CA VAL A 116 5.63 -13.18 -4.69
C VAL A 116 4.61 -14.32 -4.66
N ASP A 117 3.34 -13.95 -4.48
CA ASP A 117 2.23 -14.87 -4.24
C ASP A 117 1.00 -14.42 -5.05
N PRO A 118 0.82 -14.94 -6.28
CA PRO A 118 -0.34 -14.60 -7.11
C PRO A 118 -1.69 -15.00 -6.52
N GLN A 119 -1.72 -15.85 -5.48
CA GLN A 119 -2.94 -16.25 -4.79
C GLN A 119 -3.25 -15.34 -3.59
N ALA A 120 -2.31 -14.50 -3.16
CA ALA A 120 -2.55 -13.51 -2.12
C ALA A 120 -3.61 -12.52 -2.59
N LYS A 121 -4.78 -12.56 -1.94
CA LYS A 121 -5.89 -11.63 -2.14
C LYS A 121 -6.27 -11.03 -0.80
N VAL A 122 -6.14 -9.72 -0.69
CA VAL A 122 -6.47 -8.97 0.51
C VAL A 122 -7.80 -8.28 0.29
N LYS A 123 -8.70 -8.44 1.26
CA LYS A 123 -9.98 -7.75 1.23
C LYS A 123 -9.72 -6.25 1.41
N PRO A 124 -10.23 -5.39 0.53
CA PRO A 124 -10.10 -3.95 0.70
C PRO A 124 -10.75 -3.51 2.01
N LEU A 125 -10.06 -2.63 2.74
CA LEU A 125 -10.65 -1.92 3.87
C LEU A 125 -11.62 -0.87 3.33
N GLN A 126 -12.80 -0.77 3.95
CA GLN A 126 -13.74 0.29 3.60
C GLN A 126 -13.14 1.65 3.96
N PRO A 127 -13.42 2.70 3.17
CA PRO A 127 -12.98 4.04 3.50
C PRO A 127 -13.58 4.53 4.81
N GLU A 128 -12.78 5.29 5.55
CA GLU A 128 -13.25 6.06 6.69
C GLU A 128 -13.85 7.40 6.23
N GLU A 129 -14.52 8.10 7.14
CA GLU A 129 -15.06 9.42 6.87
C GLU A 129 -13.92 10.42 6.58
N ILE A 130 -14.10 11.22 5.54
CA ILE A 130 -13.07 12.15 5.07
C ILE A 130 -13.33 13.51 5.71
N GLU A 131 -12.29 14.11 6.28
CA GLU A 131 -12.33 15.52 6.66
C GLU A 131 -11.87 16.37 5.47
N PRO A 132 -12.75 17.21 4.87
CA PRO A 132 -12.36 18.05 3.75
C PRO A 132 -11.26 19.05 4.18
N PRO A 133 -10.22 19.25 3.34
CA PRO A 133 -9.20 20.24 3.65
C PRO A 133 -9.79 21.65 3.57
N THR A 134 -9.21 22.56 4.35
CA THR A 134 -9.48 23.99 4.20
C THR A 134 -8.51 24.59 3.19
N PHE A 135 -9.03 25.20 2.13
CA PHE A 135 -8.25 26.00 1.19
C PHE A 135 -8.26 27.48 1.59
N ASP A 136 -7.22 28.24 1.22
CA ASP A 136 -7.30 29.69 1.27
C ASP A 136 -8.27 30.24 0.20
N GLY A 137 -8.79 31.48 0.36
CA GLY A 137 -9.84 31.99 -0.52
C GLY A 137 -9.54 31.90 -2.03
N PRO A 138 -8.35 32.32 -2.50
CA PRO A 138 -7.93 32.13 -3.89
C PRO A 138 -7.84 30.65 -4.31
N GLN A 139 -7.26 29.78 -3.47
CA GLN A 139 -7.16 28.35 -3.74
C GLN A 139 -8.51 27.66 -3.79
N GLU A 140 -9.44 28.03 -2.92
CA GLU A 140 -10.77 27.46 -2.86
C GLU A 140 -11.53 27.71 -4.17
N ALA A 141 -11.47 28.93 -4.69
CA ALA A 141 -12.07 29.27 -5.99
C ALA A 141 -11.43 28.47 -7.14
N ALA A 142 -10.10 28.28 -7.10
CA ALA A 142 -9.39 27.46 -8.09
C ALA A 142 -9.78 25.97 -7.98
N ALA A 143 -9.86 25.44 -6.77
CA ALA A 143 -10.27 24.07 -6.49
C ALA A 143 -11.70 23.80 -6.98
N GLN A 144 -12.66 24.66 -6.60
CA GLN A 144 -14.05 24.57 -7.05
C GLN A 144 -14.16 24.60 -8.58
N ALA A 145 -13.42 25.49 -9.25
CA ALA A 145 -13.44 25.59 -10.70
C ALA A 145 -12.85 24.33 -11.38
N ILE A 146 -11.73 23.80 -10.88
CA ILE A 146 -11.14 22.56 -11.41
C ILE A 146 -12.06 21.37 -11.19
N ILE A 147 -12.62 21.24 -9.99
CA ILE A 147 -13.54 20.15 -9.64
C ILE A 147 -14.77 20.21 -10.53
N ALA A 148 -15.42 21.38 -10.66
CA ALA A 148 -16.59 21.53 -11.51
C ALA A 148 -16.34 21.09 -12.97
N GLU A 149 -15.22 21.53 -13.57
CA GLU A 149 -14.89 21.13 -14.95
C GLU A 149 -14.58 19.63 -15.07
N ALA A 150 -13.89 19.05 -14.07
CA ALA A 150 -13.58 17.63 -14.06
C ALA A 150 -14.83 16.78 -13.84
N THR A 151 -15.75 17.21 -12.97
CA THR A 151 -17.05 16.57 -12.71
C THR A 151 -17.88 16.49 -13.98
N GLU A 152 -17.98 17.59 -14.76
CA GLU A 152 -18.71 17.62 -16.04
C GLU A 152 -18.19 16.60 -17.07
N ARG A 153 -16.93 16.16 -16.94
CA ARG A 153 -16.26 15.23 -17.87
C ARG A 153 -16.02 13.84 -17.28
N SER A 154 -16.55 13.57 -16.10
CA SER A 154 -16.38 12.31 -15.38
C SER A 154 -17.72 11.59 -15.22
N ALA A 155 -17.66 10.26 -15.04
CA ALA A 155 -18.85 9.43 -14.84
C ALA A 155 -18.90 8.80 -13.44
N ASN A 156 -17.79 8.77 -12.72
CA ASN A 156 -17.60 8.19 -11.38
C ASN A 156 -16.27 8.67 -10.77
N ASP A 157 -16.04 8.33 -9.50
CA ASP A 157 -14.90 8.81 -8.71
C ASP A 157 -13.53 8.50 -9.34
N PRO A 158 -13.25 7.27 -9.85
CA PRO A 158 -12.00 7.00 -10.56
C PRO A 158 -11.81 7.84 -11.84
N THR A 159 -12.89 8.06 -12.60
CA THR A 159 -12.80 8.92 -13.80
C THR A 159 -12.66 10.40 -13.46
N LEU A 160 -13.22 10.85 -12.34
CA LEU A 160 -13.02 12.20 -11.82
C LEU A 160 -11.56 12.40 -11.41
N ALA A 161 -10.97 11.46 -10.66
CA ALA A 161 -9.55 11.48 -10.33
C ALA A 161 -8.67 11.62 -11.58
N ARG A 162 -8.96 10.85 -12.65
CA ARG A 162 -8.24 10.96 -13.92
C ARG A 162 -8.36 12.34 -14.57
N GLU A 163 -9.55 12.93 -14.57
CA GLU A 163 -9.75 14.29 -15.11
C GLU A 163 -9.05 15.36 -14.25
N LEU A 164 -9.06 15.22 -12.92
CA LEU A 164 -8.32 16.08 -12.01
C LEU A 164 -6.81 15.99 -12.28
N ILE A 165 -6.25 14.78 -12.43
CA ILE A 165 -4.84 14.57 -12.78
C ILE A 165 -4.51 15.25 -14.12
N ARG A 166 -5.37 15.10 -15.13
CA ARG A 166 -5.19 15.78 -16.42
C ARG A 166 -5.15 17.30 -16.26
N LYS A 167 -5.97 17.85 -15.36
CA LYS A 167 -6.02 19.29 -15.07
C LYS A 167 -4.81 19.79 -14.29
N LEU A 168 -4.34 19.02 -13.32
CA LEU A 168 -3.13 19.32 -12.55
C LEU A 168 -1.86 19.26 -13.41
N ASN A 169 -1.87 18.46 -14.47
CA ASN A 169 -0.77 18.34 -15.43
C ASN A 169 -0.87 19.30 -16.62
N ASP A 170 -1.90 20.14 -16.71
CA ASP A 170 -2.04 21.13 -17.77
C ASP A 170 -1.23 22.39 -17.42
N GLU A 171 -0.10 22.59 -18.09
CA GLU A 171 0.80 23.74 -17.88
C GLU A 171 0.13 25.10 -18.14
N ASN A 172 -0.98 25.12 -18.89
CA ASN A 172 -1.73 26.36 -19.17
C ASN A 172 -2.81 26.66 -18.12
N SER A 173 -3.04 25.75 -17.18
CA SER A 173 -4.08 25.90 -16.16
C SER A 173 -3.61 26.80 -15.02
N GLN A 174 -4.09 28.05 -15.02
CA GLN A 174 -3.80 29.02 -13.94
C GLN A 174 -4.32 28.53 -12.58
N ASN A 175 -5.48 27.87 -12.56
CA ASN A 175 -6.05 27.29 -11.34
C ASN A 175 -5.16 26.17 -10.80
N ALA A 176 -4.61 25.31 -11.67
CA ALA A 176 -3.71 24.25 -11.24
C ALA A 176 -2.41 24.83 -10.71
N ALA A 177 -1.84 25.82 -11.41
CA ALA A 177 -0.63 26.51 -10.96
C ALA A 177 -0.81 27.15 -9.56
N LEU A 178 -2.00 27.68 -9.24
CA LEU A 178 -2.28 28.25 -7.93
C LEU A 178 -2.21 27.20 -6.81
N LEU A 179 -2.77 26.01 -7.02
CA LEU A 179 -2.71 24.90 -6.06
C LEU A 179 -1.27 24.37 -5.93
N LEU A 180 -0.58 24.21 -7.05
CA LEU A 180 0.77 23.65 -7.11
C LEU A 180 1.86 24.57 -6.53
N ASN A 181 1.53 25.82 -6.18
CA ASN A 181 2.44 26.68 -5.42
C ASN A 181 2.64 26.23 -3.97
N GLN A 182 1.67 25.49 -3.40
CA GLN A 182 1.72 25.04 -2.01
C GLN A 182 1.70 23.52 -1.89
N PHE A 183 1.06 22.82 -2.83
CA PHE A 183 0.91 21.37 -2.81
C PHE A 183 1.73 20.72 -3.91
N THR A 184 2.31 19.55 -3.63
CA THR A 184 2.75 18.63 -4.68
C THR A 184 1.54 18.09 -5.45
N LYS A 185 1.72 17.53 -6.66
CA LYS A 185 0.57 17.00 -7.42
C LYS A 185 -0.22 15.91 -6.69
N PRO A 186 0.41 14.94 -5.99
CA PRO A 186 -0.33 13.96 -5.19
C PRO A 186 -1.12 14.60 -4.05
N GLU A 187 -0.54 15.58 -3.35
CA GLU A 187 -1.22 16.32 -2.29
C GLU A 187 -2.39 17.14 -2.83
N ALA A 188 -2.20 17.83 -3.96
CA ALA A 188 -3.26 18.59 -4.62
C ALA A 188 -4.40 17.68 -5.09
N LEU A 189 -4.08 16.51 -5.66
CA LEU A 189 -5.08 15.52 -6.06
C LEU A 189 -5.88 15.01 -4.85
N ALA A 190 -5.19 14.58 -3.80
CA ALA A 190 -5.84 14.11 -2.57
C ALA A 190 -6.72 15.21 -1.94
N ALA A 191 -6.23 16.45 -1.92
CA ALA A 191 -6.99 17.58 -1.39
C ALA A 191 -8.25 17.89 -2.22
N LEU A 192 -8.15 17.89 -3.56
CA LEU A 192 -9.29 18.10 -4.45
C LEU A 192 -10.34 16.99 -4.33
N LEU A 193 -9.91 15.73 -4.25
CA LEU A 193 -10.81 14.59 -4.03
C LEU A 193 -11.50 14.67 -2.68
N SER A 194 -10.74 14.99 -1.62
CA SER A 194 -11.29 15.14 -0.27
C SER A 194 -12.29 16.29 -0.18
N TYR A 195 -12.00 17.41 -0.85
CA TYR A 195 -12.91 18.55 -0.95
C TYR A 195 -14.18 18.22 -1.73
N ALA A 196 -14.10 17.31 -2.70
CA ALA A 196 -15.25 16.76 -3.41
C ALA A 196 -15.96 15.62 -2.67
N GLU A 197 -15.60 15.35 -1.41
CA GLU A 197 -16.14 14.27 -0.56
C GLU A 197 -15.90 12.86 -1.13
N ILE A 198 -14.83 12.67 -1.91
CA ILE A 198 -14.47 11.39 -2.54
C ILE A 198 -13.43 10.64 -1.72
N PRO A 199 -13.71 9.41 -1.25
CA PRO A 199 -12.77 8.69 -0.41
C PRO A 199 -11.46 8.40 -1.12
N ASN A 200 -10.41 8.96 -0.53
CA ASN A 200 -9.06 8.90 -1.06
C ASN A 200 -8.05 8.80 0.08
N LYS A 201 -6.86 8.30 -0.23
CA LYS A 201 -5.72 8.32 0.68
C LYS A 201 -4.42 8.33 -0.09
N THR A 202 -3.41 9.01 0.46
CA THR A 202 -2.06 9.01 -0.11
C THR A 202 -1.30 7.79 0.41
N VAL A 203 -0.74 7.02 -0.51
CA VAL A 203 0.07 5.83 -0.21
C VAL A 203 1.48 5.99 -0.76
N GLY A 204 2.45 5.36 -0.11
CA GLY A 204 3.82 5.31 -0.58
C GLY A 204 4.02 4.11 -1.48
N VAL A 205 4.63 4.29 -2.65
CA VAL A 205 4.79 3.24 -3.64
C VAL A 205 6.27 3.04 -3.96
N ILE A 206 6.71 1.78 -4.00
CA ILE A 206 8.07 1.40 -4.38
C ILE A 206 8.02 0.41 -5.55
N GLN A 207 8.82 0.69 -6.58
CA GLN A 207 9.01 -0.25 -7.68
C GLN A 207 10.06 -1.29 -7.29
N LEU A 208 9.67 -2.55 -7.26
CA LEU A 208 10.55 -3.67 -7.00
C LEU A 208 11.45 -3.90 -8.23
N GLU A 209 12.74 -3.69 -8.03
CA GLU A 209 13.79 -3.89 -9.04
C GLU A 209 15.00 -4.55 -8.38
N ASP A 210 15.49 -5.62 -8.98
CA ASP A 210 16.64 -6.36 -8.44
C ASP A 210 17.89 -5.48 -8.36
N GLY A 211 18.64 -5.62 -7.27
CA GLY A 211 19.88 -4.89 -7.01
C GLY A 211 19.73 -3.38 -6.80
N ARG A 212 18.50 -2.83 -6.85
CA ARG A 212 18.28 -1.39 -6.74
C ARG A 212 18.34 -0.93 -5.30
N ARG A 213 19.21 0.04 -5.03
CA ARG A 213 19.46 0.59 -3.69
C ARG A 213 19.04 2.06 -3.63
N ARG A 214 18.62 2.52 -2.45
CA ARG A 214 18.23 3.93 -2.19
C ARG A 214 17.10 4.39 -3.11
N GLN A 215 16.08 3.56 -3.24
CA GLN A 215 14.86 3.95 -3.91
C GLN A 215 14.13 5.03 -3.12
N THR A 216 13.50 5.95 -3.83
CA THR A 216 12.60 6.94 -3.24
C THR A 216 11.18 6.37 -3.24
N ILE A 217 10.49 6.51 -2.11
CA ILE A 217 9.07 6.20 -2.01
C ILE A 217 8.30 7.23 -2.85
N GLN A 218 7.55 6.76 -3.84
CA GLN A 218 6.73 7.61 -4.70
C GLN A 218 5.35 7.79 -4.08
N PRO A 219 4.95 9.03 -3.72
CA PRO A 219 3.60 9.27 -3.25
C PRO A 219 2.59 9.10 -4.40
N MET A 220 1.60 8.23 -4.20
CA MET A 220 0.47 8.01 -5.09
C MET A 220 -0.84 8.14 -4.33
N VAL A 221 -1.97 8.24 -5.04
CA VAL A 221 -3.29 8.42 -4.42
C VAL A 221 -4.16 7.22 -4.76
N GLU A 222 -4.70 6.55 -3.74
CA GLU A 222 -5.75 5.55 -3.93
C GLU A 222 -7.13 6.23 -3.83
N VAL A 223 -8.03 5.86 -4.73
CA VAL A 223 -9.42 6.36 -4.79
C VAL A 223 -10.39 5.20 -4.69
N TRP A 224 -11.38 5.32 -3.82
CA TRP A 224 -12.40 4.30 -3.65
C TRP A 224 -13.38 4.32 -4.82
N ASN A 225 -13.61 3.17 -5.46
CA ASN A 225 -14.55 3.07 -6.58
C ASN A 225 -15.95 2.55 -6.18
N GLY A 226 -16.18 2.29 -4.88
CA GLY A 226 -17.38 1.65 -4.34
C GLY A 226 -17.14 0.22 -3.84
N GLU A 227 -16.16 -0.48 -4.41
CA GLU A 227 -15.84 -1.88 -4.10
C GLU A 227 -14.37 -2.07 -3.69
N ASP A 228 -13.44 -1.40 -4.40
CA ASP A 228 -11.99 -1.52 -4.25
C ASP A 228 -11.30 -0.15 -4.31
N TRP A 229 -10.07 -0.10 -3.82
CA TRP A 229 -9.16 1.02 -3.98
C TRP A 229 -8.47 0.96 -5.35
N THR A 230 -8.50 2.08 -6.09
CA THR A 230 -7.82 2.23 -7.38
C THR A 230 -6.64 3.18 -7.21
N LEU A 231 -5.43 2.70 -7.47
CA LEU A 231 -4.19 3.49 -7.37
C LEU A 231 -4.02 4.43 -8.57
N PHE A 232 -3.60 5.67 -8.32
CA PHE A 232 -3.28 6.66 -9.34
C PHE A 232 -1.94 7.35 -9.09
N ASN A 233 -1.15 7.46 -10.15
CA ASN A 233 0.04 8.30 -10.17
C ASN A 233 -0.35 9.72 -10.64
N ALA A 234 -0.26 10.71 -9.74
CA ALA A 234 -0.64 12.09 -10.03
C ALA A 234 0.29 12.80 -11.04
N GLU A 235 1.52 12.31 -11.21
CA GLU A 235 2.49 12.87 -12.16
C GLU A 235 2.25 12.39 -13.59
N THR A 236 1.95 11.09 -13.75
CA THR A 236 1.85 10.47 -15.08
C THR A 236 0.42 10.21 -15.54
N GLY A 237 -0.54 10.17 -14.62
CA GLY A 237 -1.90 9.69 -14.89
C GLY A 237 -2.02 8.17 -15.05
N ALA A 238 -0.96 7.42 -14.76
CA ALA A 238 -1.03 5.96 -14.73
C ALA A 238 -2.03 5.51 -13.66
N GLN A 239 -2.82 4.48 -14.00
CA GLN A 239 -3.87 3.94 -13.16
C GLN A 239 -3.62 2.45 -12.92
N GLY A 240 -3.80 2.02 -11.68
CA GLY A 240 -3.62 0.63 -11.24
C GLY A 240 -2.24 0.38 -10.63
N GLN A 241 -2.10 -0.81 -10.04
CA GLN A 241 -0.85 -1.33 -9.49
C GLN A 241 -0.18 -2.22 -10.53
N ASP A 242 1.07 -1.91 -10.87
CA ASP A 242 1.90 -2.78 -11.73
C ASP A 242 2.33 -4.04 -10.97
N GLU A 243 2.65 -5.12 -11.70
CA GLU A 243 3.01 -6.42 -11.10
C GLU A 243 4.18 -6.31 -10.12
N ASN A 244 5.14 -5.43 -10.37
CA ASN A 244 6.37 -5.28 -9.58
C ASN A 244 6.31 -4.11 -8.59
N THR A 245 5.12 -3.75 -8.11
CA THR A 245 4.94 -2.56 -7.28
C THR A 245 4.44 -2.93 -5.90
N LEU A 246 5.08 -2.38 -4.86
CA LEU A 246 4.69 -2.53 -3.47
C LEU A 246 4.13 -1.21 -2.94
N ILE A 247 2.95 -1.30 -2.31
CA ILE A 247 2.30 -0.23 -1.54
C ILE A 247 2.59 -0.42 -0.04
#